data_AF-W5SQR1-F1
#
_entry.id   AF-W5SQR1-F1
#
_cell.length_a   1.000
_cell.length_b   1.000
_cell.length_c   1.000
_cell.angle_alpha   90.00
_cell.angle_beta   90.00
_cell.angle_gamma   90.00
#
_symmetry.space_group_name_H-M   'P 1'
#
loop_
_entity.id
_entity.type
_entity.pdbx_description
1 polymer ?
#
loop_
_entity_poly.entity_id
_entity_poly.type
_entity_poly.pdbx_seq_one_letter_code
_entity_poly.pdbx_strand_id
1 'polypeptide(L)'
;MKRMALMFSMCVMSLIFVILACDPMVFIKEMESRDRAYAILRDTVLTYKKRVISLFDDFQKLGYEFNIPFEKFIPVFSLPDSRNNVYAAFEYDVASLERLVKICEKFDITSDMMDADTKLIYDLLYLLKEIAEPIDEIINVHLRDEHLSRISTTRSASSISVITVALRDSITKERELVFKIKERILAIDPAGIKQVIVIQIRDILDDGNINANIRFIKEMARRISRAVR
;
A
#
# COMPACT_ATOMS: atom_id res chain seq x y z
N MET A 1 32.24 34.61 45.99
CA MET A 1 30.76 34.48 46.09
C MET A 1 29.99 35.46 45.20
N LYS A 2 30.24 36.78 45.22
CA LYS A 2 29.47 37.77 44.43
C LYS A 2 29.41 37.54 42.90
N ARG A 3 30.49 37.06 42.26
CA ARG A 3 30.52 36.79 40.81
C ARG A 3 29.69 35.57 40.38
N MET A 4 29.58 34.55 41.24
CA MET A 4 28.76 33.36 40.94
C MET A 4 27.26 33.66 41.05
N ALA A 5 26.86 34.49 42.02
CA ALA A 5 25.47 34.94 42.15
C ALA A 5 25.00 35.75 40.93
N LEU A 6 25.90 36.58 40.36
CA LEU A 6 25.59 37.40 39.18
C LEU A 6 25.42 36.56 37.91
N MET A 7 26.28 35.55 37.68
CA MET A 7 26.13 34.63 36.55
C MET A 7 24.88 33.76 36.68
N PHE A 8 24.56 33.28 37.88
CA PHE A 8 23.33 32.52 38.12
C PHE A 8 22.08 33.39 37.86
N SER A 9 22.09 34.64 38.30
CA SER A 9 21.02 35.60 38.03
C SER A 9 20.84 35.88 36.54
N MET A 10 21.93 36.06 35.77
CA MET A 10 21.84 36.25 34.32
C MET A 10 21.26 35.01 33.63
N CYS A 11 21.72 33.80 33.98
CA CYS A 11 21.18 32.56 33.40
C CYS A 11 19.69 32.38 33.71
N VAL A 12 19.25 32.67 34.93
CA VAL A 12 17.83 32.58 35.32
C VAL A 12 16.99 33.61 34.57
N MET A 13 17.46 34.86 34.44
CA MET A 13 16.75 35.89 33.67
C MET A 13 16.68 35.57 32.18
N SER A 14 17.73 34.99 31.60
CA SER A 14 17.72 34.49 30.22
C SER A 14 16.73 33.34 30.04
N LEU A 15 16.67 32.41 30.99
CA LEU A 15 15.71 31.29 30.96
C LEU A 15 14.26 31.78 31.06
N ILE A 16 14.00 32.75 31.94
CA ILE A 16 12.70 33.41 32.08
C ILE A 16 12.33 34.16 30.80
N PHE A 17 13.28 34.84 30.16
CA PHE A 17 13.06 35.50 28.88
C PHE A 17 12.72 34.50 27.76
N VAL A 18 13.36 33.34 27.73
CA VAL A 18 13.04 32.27 26.76
C VAL A 18 11.64 31.70 27.01
N ILE A 19 11.26 31.50 28.28
CA ILE A 19 9.92 31.02 28.66
C ILE A 19 8.84 32.07 28.33
N LEU A 20 9.12 33.36 28.56
CA LEU A 20 8.20 34.46 28.24
C LEU A 20 8.15 34.80 26.74
N ALA A 21 9.22 34.54 26.00
CA ALA A 21 9.25 34.69 24.54
C ALA A 21 8.60 33.51 23.80
N CYS A 22 8.39 32.38 24.47
CA CYS A 22 7.56 31.28 23.99
C CYS A 22 6.09 31.65 24.20
N ASP A 23 5.45 32.20 23.18
CA ASP A 23 4.02 32.51 23.23
C ASP A 23 3.22 31.19 23.38
N PRO A 24 2.56 30.95 24.54
CA PRO A 24 1.80 29.73 24.75
C PRO A 24 0.67 29.56 23.73
N MET A 25 0.19 30.64 23.12
CA MET A 25 -0.83 30.59 22.07
C MET A 25 -0.31 29.98 20.77
N VAL A 26 0.97 30.17 20.45
CA VAL A 26 1.62 29.54 19.29
C VAL A 26 1.77 28.04 19.51
N PHE A 27 2.20 27.63 20.71
CA PHE A 27 2.35 26.22 21.06
C PHE A 27 0.99 25.47 21.05
N ILE A 28 -0.05 26.07 21.61
CA ILE A 28 -1.42 25.50 21.59
C ILE A 28 -1.91 25.35 20.14
N LYS A 29 -1.71 26.37 19.30
CA LYS A 29 -2.14 26.34 17.90
C LYS A 29 -1.41 25.27 17.08
N GLU A 30 -0.11 25.08 17.32
CA GLU A 30 0.67 24.03 16.66
C GLU A 30 0.20 22.63 17.10
N MET A 31 -0.07 22.46 18.40
CA MET A 31 -0.60 21.22 18.94
C MET A 31 -1.98 20.87 18.37
N GLU A 32 -2.91 21.84 18.33
CA GLU A 32 -4.23 21.66 17.72
C GLU A 32 -4.13 21.31 16.23
N SER A 33 -3.23 21.98 15.49
CA SER A 33 -3.01 21.71 14.07
C SER A 33 -2.51 20.30 13.84
N ARG A 34 -1.58 19.83 14.69
CA ARG A 34 -1.06 18.46 14.66
C ARG A 34 -2.15 17.44 14.97
N ASP A 35 -2.95 17.68 16.01
CA ASP A 35 -4.02 16.75 16.42
C ASP A 35 -5.08 16.61 15.32
N ARG A 36 -5.45 17.72 14.65
CA ARG A 36 -6.34 17.69 13.48
C ARG A 36 -5.71 16.92 12.32
N ALA A 37 -4.45 17.19 11.98
CA ALA A 37 -3.76 16.47 10.91
C ALA A 37 -3.67 14.96 11.21
N TYR A 38 -3.38 14.60 12.46
CA TYR A 38 -3.33 13.21 12.91
C TYR A 38 -4.69 12.53 12.84
N ALA A 39 -5.76 13.20 13.27
CA ALA A 39 -7.12 12.68 13.18
C ALA A 39 -7.48 12.33 11.72
N ILE A 40 -7.14 13.20 10.76
CA ILE A 40 -7.37 12.96 9.34
C ILE A 40 -6.57 11.77 8.82
N LEU A 41 -5.28 11.66 9.18
CA LEU A 41 -4.44 10.52 8.81
C LEU A 41 -5.02 9.21 9.35
N ARG A 42 -5.33 9.18 10.65
CA ARG A 42 -5.88 8.01 11.34
C ARG A 42 -7.21 7.58 10.72
N ASP A 43 -8.11 8.52 10.46
CA ASP A 43 -9.39 8.22 9.83
C ASP A 43 -9.23 7.68 8.41
N THR A 44 -8.28 8.22 7.65
CA THR A 44 -7.95 7.72 6.31
C THR A 44 -7.45 6.27 6.36
N VAL A 45 -6.54 5.95 7.29
CA VAL A 45 -6.03 4.56 7.48
C VAL A 45 -7.15 3.62 7.93
N LEU A 46 -7.96 4.02 8.91
CA LEU A 46 -9.06 3.20 9.43
C LEU A 46 -10.13 2.94 8.37
N THR A 47 -10.48 3.95 7.58
CA THR A 47 -11.44 3.81 6.48
C THR A 47 -10.96 2.81 5.45
N TYR A 48 -9.68 2.88 5.05
CA TYR A 48 -9.11 1.92 4.11
C TYR A 48 -9.04 0.50 4.70
N LYS A 49 -8.53 0.34 5.94
CA LYS A 49 -8.49 -0.96 6.64
C LYS A 49 -9.87 -1.61 6.71
N LYS A 50 -10.90 -0.86 7.12
CA LYS A 50 -12.28 -1.36 7.20
C LYS A 50 -12.80 -1.85 5.86
N ARG A 51 -12.51 -1.12 4.77
CA ARG A 51 -12.88 -1.54 3.41
C ARG A 51 -12.23 -2.88 3.06
N VAL A 52 -10.92 -3.01 3.24
CA VAL A 52 -10.18 -4.23 2.87
C VAL A 52 -10.66 -5.41 3.70
N ILE A 53 -10.84 -5.23 5.01
CA ILE A 53 -11.39 -6.26 5.90
C ILE A 53 -12.78 -6.68 5.45
N SER A 54 -13.67 -5.72 5.15
CA SER A 54 -15.02 -6.05 4.67
C SER A 54 -14.99 -6.87 3.38
N LEU A 55 -14.16 -6.48 2.40
CA LEU A 55 -14.03 -7.21 1.14
C LEU A 55 -13.51 -8.64 1.37
N PHE A 56 -12.50 -8.77 2.22
CA PHE A 56 -11.92 -10.07 2.57
C PHE A 56 -12.90 -10.96 3.33
N ASP A 57 -13.58 -10.43 4.35
CA ASP A 57 -14.56 -11.17 5.15
C ASP A 57 -15.73 -11.64 4.29
N ASP A 58 -16.24 -10.77 3.41
CA ASP A 58 -17.33 -11.12 2.49
C ASP A 58 -16.88 -12.19 1.48
N PHE A 59 -15.66 -12.08 0.98
CA PHE A 59 -15.06 -13.11 0.12
C PHE A 59 -14.90 -14.46 0.85
N GLN A 60 -14.39 -14.46 2.08
CA GLN A 60 -14.22 -15.69 2.87
C GLN A 60 -15.54 -16.40 3.16
N LYS A 61 -16.62 -15.66 3.42
CA LYS A 61 -17.96 -16.24 3.65
C LYS A 61 -18.48 -17.04 2.46
N LEU A 62 -18.03 -16.72 1.25
CA LEU A 62 -18.43 -17.45 0.05
C LEU A 62 -17.78 -18.83 -0.04
N GLY A 63 -16.67 -19.07 0.68
CA GLY A 63 -16.02 -20.38 0.75
C GLY A 63 -15.42 -20.88 -0.57
N TYR A 64 -15.13 -19.98 -1.51
CA TYR A 64 -14.50 -20.34 -2.78
C TYR A 64 -13.03 -20.71 -2.59
N GLU A 65 -12.63 -21.83 -3.19
CA GLU A 65 -11.23 -22.22 -3.33
C GLU A 65 -10.82 -22.03 -4.80
N PHE A 66 -9.91 -21.09 -5.05
CA PHE A 66 -9.37 -20.85 -6.38
C PHE A 66 -8.09 -21.65 -6.58
N ASN A 67 -8.08 -22.54 -7.58
CA ASN A 67 -6.92 -23.35 -7.92
C ASN A 67 -5.91 -22.57 -8.79
N ILE A 68 -5.44 -21.43 -8.29
CA ILE A 68 -4.34 -20.70 -8.92
C ILE A 68 -3.03 -21.42 -8.59
N PRO A 69 -2.14 -21.70 -9.56
CA PRO A 69 -0.96 -22.56 -9.40
C PRO A 69 0.20 -21.87 -8.64
N PHE A 70 -0.07 -21.30 -7.47
CA PHE A 70 0.92 -20.59 -6.66
C PHE A 70 2.09 -21.47 -6.23
N GLU A 71 1.85 -22.75 -5.99
CA GLU A 71 2.83 -23.75 -5.58
C GLU A 71 3.93 -23.99 -6.64
N LYS A 72 3.66 -23.66 -7.90
CA LYS A 72 4.65 -23.72 -8.99
C LYS A 72 5.67 -22.58 -8.94
N PHE A 73 5.37 -21.52 -8.19
CA PHE A 73 6.12 -20.26 -8.21
C PHE A 73 6.75 -19.93 -6.85
N ILE A 74 7.32 -20.95 -6.21
CA ILE A 74 8.09 -20.83 -4.97
C ILE A 74 9.48 -20.25 -5.27
N PRO A 75 10.03 -19.35 -4.43
CA PRO A 75 9.53 -18.97 -3.10
C PRO A 75 8.51 -17.83 -3.09
N VAL A 76 8.28 -17.13 -4.20
CA VAL A 76 7.51 -15.88 -4.23
C VAL A 76 6.11 -16.02 -3.64
N PHE A 77 5.39 -17.08 -3.98
CA PHE A 77 4.02 -17.30 -3.50
C PHE A 77 3.91 -18.32 -2.35
N SER A 78 5.03 -18.61 -1.67
CA SER A 78 5.01 -19.45 -0.47
C SER A 78 4.28 -18.77 0.70
N LEU A 79 4.41 -17.45 0.81
CA LEU A 79 3.80 -16.66 1.87
C LEU A 79 2.30 -16.43 1.59
N PRO A 80 1.42 -16.58 2.61
CA PRO A 80 0.00 -16.27 2.47
C PRO A 80 -0.25 -14.85 1.99
N ASP A 81 0.51 -13.86 2.49
CA ASP A 81 0.35 -12.45 2.13
C ASP A 81 0.58 -12.21 0.63
N SER A 82 1.58 -12.87 0.03
CA SER A 82 1.86 -12.76 -1.40
C SER A 82 0.72 -13.34 -2.25
N ARG A 83 0.09 -14.44 -1.82
CA ARG A 83 -1.10 -15.01 -2.47
C ARG A 83 -2.32 -14.10 -2.28
N ASN A 84 -2.49 -13.57 -1.07
CA ASN A 84 -3.57 -12.66 -0.75
C ASN A 84 -3.49 -11.36 -1.58
N ASN A 85 -2.30 -10.85 -1.84
CA ASN A 85 -2.09 -9.68 -2.69
C ASN A 85 -2.54 -9.91 -4.15
N VAL A 86 -2.48 -11.14 -4.65
CA VAL A 86 -3.05 -11.48 -5.97
C VAL A 86 -4.59 -11.41 -5.94
N TYR A 87 -5.21 -11.87 -4.86
CA TYR A 87 -6.67 -11.73 -4.69
C TYR A 87 -7.09 -10.27 -4.51
N ALA A 88 -6.35 -9.50 -3.73
CA ALA A 88 -6.58 -8.08 -3.50
C ALA A 88 -6.43 -7.24 -4.76
N ALA A 89 -5.60 -7.66 -5.73
CA ALA A 89 -5.47 -6.99 -7.04
C ALA A 89 -6.77 -6.98 -7.86
N PHE A 90 -7.75 -7.80 -7.48
CA PHE A 90 -9.10 -7.80 -8.04
C PHE A 90 -10.17 -7.36 -7.03
N GLU A 91 -9.78 -6.81 -5.88
CA GLU A 91 -10.70 -6.55 -4.76
C GLU A 91 -11.52 -7.79 -4.36
N TYR A 92 -10.90 -8.98 -4.45
CA TYR A 92 -11.53 -10.26 -4.14
C TYR A 92 -12.78 -10.55 -5.00
N ASP A 93 -12.85 -9.99 -6.20
CA ASP A 93 -13.92 -10.19 -7.15
C ASP A 93 -13.90 -11.61 -7.74
N VAL A 94 -14.93 -12.40 -7.39
CA VAL A 94 -15.04 -13.82 -7.77
C VAL A 94 -14.97 -14.00 -9.29
N ALA A 95 -15.68 -13.19 -10.08
CA ALA A 95 -15.70 -13.35 -11.53
C ALA A 95 -14.31 -13.12 -12.16
N SER A 96 -13.56 -12.14 -11.66
CA SER A 96 -12.19 -11.86 -12.10
C SER A 96 -11.23 -12.99 -11.70
N LEU A 97 -11.39 -13.56 -10.51
CA LEU A 97 -10.59 -14.68 -10.02
C LEU A 97 -10.89 -15.99 -10.76
N GLU A 98 -12.15 -16.32 -11.01
CA GLU A 98 -12.53 -17.47 -11.84
C GLU A 98 -11.97 -17.32 -13.26
N ARG A 99 -11.99 -16.09 -13.79
CA ARG A 99 -11.40 -15.81 -15.10
C ARG A 99 -9.90 -16.05 -15.09
N LEU A 100 -9.19 -15.59 -14.06
CA LEU A 100 -7.76 -15.85 -13.90
C LEU A 100 -7.45 -17.35 -13.81
N VAL A 101 -8.22 -18.13 -13.05
CA VAL A 101 -8.05 -19.59 -12.98
C VAL A 101 -8.17 -20.22 -14.37
N LYS A 102 -9.24 -19.89 -15.12
CA LYS A 102 -9.45 -20.42 -16.48
C LYS A 102 -8.36 -19.99 -17.46
N ILE A 103 -7.80 -18.79 -17.28
CA ILE A 103 -6.62 -18.35 -18.05
C ILE A 103 -5.44 -19.26 -17.71
N CYS A 104 -5.11 -19.46 -16.42
CA CYS A 104 -4.01 -20.32 -16.00
C CYS A 104 -4.14 -21.76 -16.52
N GLU A 105 -5.33 -22.34 -16.50
CA GLU A 105 -5.63 -23.70 -17.01
C GLU A 105 -5.32 -23.88 -18.51
N LYS A 106 -5.23 -22.78 -19.28
CA LYS A 106 -4.92 -22.82 -20.71
C LYS A 106 -3.43 -23.04 -21.00
N PHE A 107 -2.57 -22.85 -20.02
CA PHE A 107 -1.12 -22.87 -20.16
C PHE A 107 -0.55 -24.13 -19.51
N ASP A 108 0.51 -24.68 -20.11
CA ASP A 108 1.21 -25.83 -19.56
C ASP A 108 2.24 -25.35 -18.53
N ILE A 109 1.79 -25.17 -17.29
CA ILE A 109 2.59 -24.60 -16.22
C ILE A 109 3.43 -25.71 -15.58
N THR A 110 4.74 -25.63 -15.80
CA THR A 110 5.72 -26.57 -15.27
C THR A 110 6.50 -25.97 -14.10
N SER A 111 7.52 -26.68 -13.62
CA SER A 111 8.47 -26.12 -12.64
C SER A 111 9.64 -25.37 -13.31
N ASP A 112 9.74 -25.38 -14.63
CA ASP A 112 10.83 -24.70 -15.36
C ASP A 112 10.45 -23.24 -15.66
N MET A 113 11.12 -22.31 -14.98
CA MET A 113 10.91 -20.86 -15.19
C MET A 113 11.43 -20.35 -16.54
N MET A 114 12.18 -21.16 -17.29
CA MET A 114 12.60 -20.84 -18.65
C MET A 114 11.53 -21.20 -19.69
N ASP A 115 10.57 -22.04 -19.33
CA ASP A 115 9.42 -22.33 -20.19
C ASP A 115 8.56 -21.07 -20.39
N ALA A 116 8.14 -20.85 -21.64
CA ALA A 116 7.51 -19.60 -22.04
C ALA A 116 6.11 -19.42 -21.42
N ASP A 117 5.34 -20.50 -21.28
CA ASP A 117 4.02 -20.51 -20.66
C ASP A 117 4.14 -20.24 -19.16
N THR A 118 5.02 -20.99 -18.50
CA THR A 118 5.31 -20.91 -17.08
C THR A 118 5.76 -19.49 -16.72
N LYS A 119 6.69 -18.93 -17.49
CA LYS A 119 7.17 -17.55 -17.31
C LYS A 119 6.06 -16.52 -17.50
N LEU A 120 5.22 -16.67 -18.52
CA LEU A 120 4.14 -15.72 -18.80
C LEU A 120 3.13 -15.65 -17.64
N ILE A 121 2.74 -16.81 -17.09
CA ILE A 121 1.81 -16.87 -15.96
C ILE A 121 2.49 -16.37 -14.68
N TYR A 122 3.75 -16.72 -14.45
CA TYR A 122 4.52 -16.14 -13.34
C TYR A 122 4.53 -14.61 -13.39
N ASP A 123 4.87 -14.03 -14.55
CA ASP A 123 4.97 -12.58 -14.72
C ASP A 123 3.59 -11.91 -14.49
N LEU A 124 2.49 -12.55 -14.94
CA LEU A 124 1.14 -12.07 -14.69
C LEU A 124 0.77 -12.09 -13.20
N LEU A 125 0.98 -13.22 -12.51
CA LEU A 125 0.70 -13.33 -11.09
C LEU A 125 1.58 -12.39 -10.26
N TYR A 126 2.84 -12.21 -10.67
CA TYR A 126 3.76 -11.27 -10.04
C TYR A 126 3.26 -9.84 -10.22
N LEU A 127 2.85 -9.43 -11.43
CA LEU A 127 2.26 -8.11 -11.66
C LEU A 127 1.07 -7.85 -10.73
N LEU A 128 0.16 -8.82 -10.61
CA LEU A 128 -1.03 -8.71 -9.74
C LEU A 128 -0.63 -8.50 -8.28
N LYS A 129 0.31 -9.30 -7.77
CA LYS A 129 0.89 -9.10 -6.44
C LYS A 129 1.43 -7.67 -6.27
N GLU A 130 2.19 -7.16 -7.23
CA GLU A 130 2.83 -5.84 -7.16
C GLU A 130 1.85 -4.66 -7.18
N ILE A 131 0.59 -4.87 -7.57
CA ILE A 131 -0.47 -3.85 -7.53
C ILE A 131 -0.93 -3.62 -6.08
N ALA A 132 -1.17 -4.70 -5.33
CA ALA A 132 -1.72 -4.62 -3.98
C ALA A 132 -0.64 -4.52 -2.89
N GLU A 133 0.50 -5.19 -3.05
CA GLU A 133 1.54 -5.30 -2.02
C GLU A 133 2.04 -3.94 -1.49
N PRO A 134 2.30 -2.92 -2.33
CA PRO A 134 2.79 -1.64 -1.80
C PRO A 134 1.79 -0.94 -0.87
N ILE A 135 0.48 -1.09 -1.13
CA ILE A 135 -0.56 -0.53 -0.25
C ILE A 135 -0.68 -1.34 1.04
N ASP A 136 -0.61 -2.67 0.92
CA ASP A 136 -0.56 -3.55 2.08
C ASP A 136 0.63 -3.19 3.01
N GLU A 137 1.82 -2.98 2.44
CA GLU A 137 3.00 -2.53 3.19
C GLU A 137 2.78 -1.16 3.86
N ILE A 138 2.18 -0.19 3.15
CA ILE A 138 1.87 1.12 3.72
C ILE A 138 0.98 0.97 4.96
N ILE A 139 -0.08 0.19 4.88
CA ILE A 139 -1.12 0.10 5.92
C ILE A 139 -0.70 -0.81 7.07
N ASN A 140 -0.14 -1.97 6.74
CA ASN A 140 0.14 -3.06 7.67
C ASN A 140 1.59 -3.12 8.13
N VAL A 141 2.50 -2.31 7.58
CA VAL A 141 3.87 -2.19 8.09
C VAL A 141 4.14 -0.77 8.54
N HIS A 142 3.96 0.21 7.66
CA HIS A 142 4.36 1.59 7.94
C HIS A 142 3.37 2.34 8.82
N LEU A 143 2.06 2.21 8.58
CA LEU A 143 0.99 2.91 9.31
C LEU A 143 0.23 1.99 10.27
N ARG A 144 0.93 1.02 10.87
CA ARG A 144 0.43 0.26 12.01
C ARG A 144 0.18 1.16 13.21
N ASP A 145 -0.66 0.68 14.12
CA ASP A 145 -1.18 1.47 15.23
C ASP A 145 -0.07 2.04 16.13
N GLU A 146 0.99 1.27 16.40
CA GLU A 146 2.19 1.71 17.11
C GLU A 146 2.87 2.92 16.44
N HIS A 147 3.02 2.84 15.12
CA HIS A 147 3.63 3.90 14.32
C HIS A 147 2.72 5.13 14.21
N LEU A 148 1.40 4.94 14.07
CA LEU A 148 0.42 6.03 14.11
C LEU A 148 0.49 6.79 15.44
N SER A 149 0.55 6.09 16.57
CA SER A 149 0.70 6.72 17.88
C SER A 149 2.04 7.47 18.03
N ARG A 150 3.12 7.00 17.38
CA ARG A 150 4.39 7.74 17.35
C ARG A 150 4.27 9.02 16.51
N ILE A 151 3.64 8.94 15.34
CA ILE A 151 3.44 10.09 14.45
C ILE A 151 2.68 11.22 15.15
N SER A 152 1.65 10.91 15.95
CA SER A 152 0.86 11.93 16.65
C SER A 152 1.67 12.75 17.67
N THR A 153 2.78 12.21 18.15
CA THR A 153 3.60 12.85 19.20
C THR A 153 4.91 13.43 18.65
N THR A 154 5.48 12.84 17.59
CA THR A 154 6.83 13.21 17.10
C THR A 154 6.85 14.02 15.81
N ARG A 155 5.73 14.12 15.08
CA ARG A 155 5.69 14.79 13.77
C ARG A 155 4.91 16.10 13.81
N SER A 156 5.34 17.05 12.98
CA SER A 156 4.61 18.31 12.76
C SER A 156 3.36 18.07 11.92
N ALA A 157 2.40 18.99 12.01
CA ALA A 157 1.17 18.94 11.22
C ALA A 157 1.44 18.86 9.71
N SER A 158 2.47 19.56 9.21
CA SER A 158 2.85 19.53 7.79
C SER A 158 3.40 18.17 7.37
N SER A 159 4.25 17.54 8.18
CA SER A 159 4.75 16.19 7.91
C SER A 159 3.62 15.15 7.90
N ILE A 160 2.69 15.24 8.86
CA ILE A 160 1.50 14.36 8.90
C ILE A 160 0.63 14.55 7.66
N SER A 161 0.46 15.79 7.21
CA SER A 161 -0.30 16.10 6.00
C SER A 161 0.35 15.51 4.75
N VAL A 162 1.68 15.54 4.63
CA VAL A 162 2.42 14.92 3.52
C VAL A 162 2.21 13.39 3.51
N ILE A 163 2.28 12.73 4.68
CA ILE A 163 1.99 11.29 4.80
C ILE A 163 0.55 11.00 4.34
N THR A 164 -0.40 11.83 4.78
CA THR A 164 -1.82 11.68 4.44
C THR A 164 -2.07 11.82 2.95
N VAL A 165 -1.47 12.81 2.29
CA VAL A 165 -1.57 13.01 0.84
C VAL A 165 -0.98 11.82 0.09
N ALA A 166 0.24 11.39 0.45
CA ALA A 166 0.88 10.24 -0.16
C ALA A 166 0.02 8.97 -0.04
N LEU A 167 -0.61 8.74 1.11
CA LEU A 167 -1.53 7.62 1.32
C LEU A 167 -2.77 7.71 0.40
N ARG A 168 -3.42 8.88 0.35
CA ARG A 168 -4.62 9.09 -0.49
C ARG A 168 -4.32 8.92 -1.98
N ASP A 169 -3.20 9.46 -2.43
CA ASP A 169 -2.76 9.32 -3.81
C ASP A 169 -2.50 7.85 -4.15
N SER A 170 -1.87 7.12 -3.23
CA SER A 170 -1.60 5.68 -3.37
C SER A 170 -2.90 4.88 -3.48
N ILE A 171 -3.86 5.10 -2.57
CA ILE A 171 -5.16 4.40 -2.59
C ILE A 171 -5.94 4.72 -3.87
N THR A 172 -5.91 5.98 -4.32
CA THR A 172 -6.59 6.39 -5.55
C THR A 172 -6.00 5.67 -6.75
N LYS A 173 -4.67 5.61 -6.84
CA LYS A 173 -3.98 4.93 -7.93
C LYS A 173 -4.13 3.40 -7.89
N GLU A 174 -4.18 2.80 -6.70
CA GLU A 174 -4.50 1.38 -6.55
C GLU A 174 -5.90 1.08 -7.11
N ARG A 175 -6.92 1.85 -6.74
CA ARG A 175 -8.29 1.67 -7.28
C ARG A 175 -8.37 1.78 -8.80
N GLU A 176 -7.69 2.78 -9.37
CA GLU A 176 -7.61 2.94 -10.83
C GLU A 176 -6.96 1.70 -11.49
N LEU A 177 -5.87 1.18 -10.90
CA LEU A 177 -5.18 -0.01 -11.37
C LEU A 177 -6.04 -1.26 -11.27
N VAL A 178 -6.66 -1.50 -10.11
CA VAL A 178 -7.54 -2.64 -9.88
C VAL A 178 -8.69 -2.65 -10.89
N PHE A 179 -9.35 -1.50 -11.10
CA PHE A 179 -10.42 -1.39 -12.08
C PHE A 179 -9.94 -1.77 -13.48
N LYS A 180 -8.82 -1.18 -13.92
CA LYS A 180 -8.24 -1.44 -15.25
C LYS A 180 -7.84 -2.91 -15.43
N ILE A 181 -7.26 -3.53 -14.40
CA ILE A 181 -6.83 -4.93 -14.45
C ILE A 181 -8.02 -5.88 -14.47
N LYS A 182 -9.06 -5.62 -13.67
CA LYS A 182 -10.31 -6.39 -13.72
C LYS A 182 -10.90 -6.39 -15.13
N GLU A 183 -11.05 -5.20 -15.74
CA GLU A 183 -11.58 -5.10 -17.11
C GLU A 183 -10.75 -5.90 -18.11
N ARG A 184 -9.42 -5.78 -18.06
CA ARG A 184 -8.55 -6.48 -19.00
C ARG A 184 -8.55 -7.99 -18.82
N ILE A 185 -8.54 -8.48 -17.58
CA ILE A 185 -8.61 -9.91 -17.30
C ILE A 185 -9.97 -10.47 -17.73
N LEU A 186 -11.08 -9.78 -17.43
CA LEU A 186 -12.42 -10.17 -17.85
C LEU A 186 -12.63 -10.13 -19.37
N ALA A 187 -11.85 -9.34 -20.11
CA ALA A 187 -11.89 -9.28 -21.57
C ALA A 187 -11.16 -10.44 -22.27
N ILE A 188 -10.28 -11.16 -21.57
CA ILE A 188 -9.57 -12.32 -22.14
C ILE A 188 -10.54 -13.49 -22.22
N ASP A 189 -10.80 -14.01 -23.42
CA ASP A 189 -11.60 -15.23 -23.60
C ASP A 189 -10.74 -16.48 -23.34
N PRO A 190 -10.93 -17.21 -22.22
CA PRO A 190 -10.12 -18.40 -21.91
C PRO A 190 -10.39 -19.59 -22.85
N ALA A 191 -11.57 -19.61 -23.50
CA ALA A 191 -11.89 -20.63 -24.51
C ALA A 191 -11.20 -20.34 -25.85
N GLY A 192 -10.71 -19.12 -26.04
CA GLY A 192 -10.08 -18.65 -27.26
C GLY A 192 -8.76 -19.35 -27.63
N ILE A 193 -8.18 -18.87 -28.73
CA ILE A 193 -6.90 -19.34 -29.24
C ILE A 193 -5.81 -18.90 -28.26
N LYS A 194 -4.98 -19.85 -27.80
CA LYS A 194 -3.89 -19.61 -26.84
C LYS A 194 -3.00 -18.44 -27.24
N GLN A 195 -2.64 -18.32 -28.52
CA GLN A 195 -1.80 -17.23 -29.02
C GLN A 195 -2.43 -15.84 -28.83
N VAL A 196 -3.76 -15.74 -28.94
CA VAL A 196 -4.49 -14.47 -28.68
C VAL A 196 -4.43 -14.12 -27.20
N ILE A 197 -4.64 -15.11 -26.33
CA ILE A 197 -4.52 -14.96 -24.88
C ILE A 197 -3.11 -14.51 -24.49
N VAL A 198 -2.07 -15.11 -25.10
CA VAL A 198 -0.66 -14.70 -24.90
C VAL A 198 -0.47 -13.21 -25.23
N ILE A 199 -0.98 -12.76 -26.37
CA ILE A 199 -0.87 -11.35 -26.77
C ILE A 199 -1.58 -10.45 -25.75
N GLN A 200 -2.79 -10.79 -25.35
CA GLN A 200 -3.55 -10.00 -24.38
C GLN A 200 -2.88 -9.94 -23.00
N ILE A 201 -2.27 -11.03 -22.53
CA ILE A 201 -1.49 -11.04 -21.28
C ILE A 201 -0.25 -10.16 -21.44
N ARG A 202 0.48 -10.26 -22.55
CA ARG A 202 1.64 -9.39 -22.82
C ARG A 202 1.25 -7.92 -22.88
N ASP A 203 0.13 -7.59 -23.51
CA ASP A 203 -0.39 -6.22 -23.56
C ASP A 203 -0.72 -5.66 -22.16
N ILE A 204 -1.04 -6.53 -21.18
CA ILE A 204 -1.19 -6.14 -19.77
C ILE A 204 0.19 -5.92 -19.13
N LEU A 205 1.12 -6.87 -19.30
CA LEU A 205 2.46 -6.84 -18.72
C LEU A 205 3.29 -5.65 -19.22
N ASP A 206 3.19 -5.35 -20.50
CA ASP A 206 3.94 -4.30 -21.19
C ASP A 206 3.24 -2.94 -21.14
N ASP A 207 2.07 -2.84 -20.48
CA ASP A 207 1.33 -1.58 -20.36
C ASP A 207 2.13 -0.58 -19.50
N GLY A 208 2.75 0.39 -20.17
CA GLY A 208 3.57 1.41 -19.53
C GLY A 208 2.84 2.23 -18.47
N ASN A 209 1.52 2.42 -18.60
CA ASN A 209 0.72 3.16 -17.62
C ASN A 209 0.49 2.32 -16.35
N ILE A 210 0.23 1.01 -16.49
CA ILE A 210 0.15 0.09 -15.35
C ILE A 210 1.47 0.10 -14.57
N ASN A 211 2.58 -0.10 -15.30
CA ASN A 211 3.91 -0.14 -14.71
C ASN A 211 4.32 1.19 -14.05
N ALA A 212 3.96 2.33 -14.64
CA ALA A 212 4.20 3.65 -14.07
C ALA A 212 3.42 3.88 -12.77
N ASN A 213 2.15 3.48 -12.73
CA ASN A 213 1.31 3.62 -11.53
C ASN A 213 1.79 2.72 -10.39
N ILE A 214 2.17 1.47 -10.67
CA ILE A 214 2.78 0.57 -9.66
C ILE A 214 4.05 1.22 -9.08
N ARG A 215 4.91 1.77 -9.94
CA ARG A 215 6.12 2.47 -9.51
C ARG A 215 5.81 3.70 -8.66
N PHE A 216 4.78 4.46 -9.01
CA PHE A 216 4.31 5.61 -8.24
C PHE A 216 3.88 5.20 -6.84
N ILE A 217 3.03 4.17 -6.72
CA ILE A 217 2.56 3.68 -5.42
C ILE A 217 3.74 3.22 -4.56
N LYS A 218 4.69 2.47 -5.13
CA LYS A 218 5.93 2.08 -4.43
C LYS A 218 6.76 3.27 -3.96
N GLU A 219 6.83 4.33 -4.75
CA GLU A 219 7.54 5.55 -4.33
C GLU A 219 6.81 6.26 -3.19
N MET A 220 5.47 6.29 -3.20
CA MET A 220 4.70 6.81 -2.07
C MET A 220 4.89 5.95 -0.82
N ALA A 221 4.93 4.62 -0.95
CA ALA A 221 5.23 3.70 0.15
C ALA A 221 6.60 4.02 0.78
N ARG A 222 7.64 4.21 -0.04
CA ARG A 222 8.98 4.62 0.44
C ARG A 222 8.97 5.99 1.12
N ARG A 223 8.24 6.96 0.59
CA ARG A 223 8.10 8.29 1.20
C ARG A 223 7.45 8.19 2.58
N ILE A 224 6.37 7.42 2.71
CA ILE A 224 5.71 7.16 3.98
C ILE A 224 6.68 6.45 4.93
N SER A 225 7.36 5.39 4.48
CA SER A 225 8.36 4.67 5.28
C SER A 225 9.40 5.60 5.92
N ARG A 226 9.97 6.51 5.12
CA ARG A 226 10.97 7.49 5.58
C ARG A 226 10.36 8.52 6.54
N ALA A 227 9.11 8.91 6.35
CA ALA A 227 8.43 9.87 7.19
C ALA A 227 7.96 9.27 8.53
N VAL A 228 7.91 7.94 8.65
CA VAL A 228 7.42 7.25 9.85
C VAL A 228 8.56 6.68 10.72
N ARG A 229 9.76 6.51 10.17
CA ARG A 229 11.00 6.21 10.93
C ARG A 229 11.42 7.37 11.82
#